data_AF-A0A6N2M7U0-F1
#
_entry.id   AF-A0A6N2M7U0-F1
#
_cell.length_a   1.000
_cell.length_b   1.000
_cell.length_c   1.000
_cell.angle_alpha   90.00
_cell.angle_beta   90.00
_cell.angle_gamma   90.00
#
_symmetry.space_group_name_H-M   'P 1'
#
loop_
_entity.id
_entity.type
_entity.pdbx_description
1 polymer ?
#
loop_
_entity_poly.entity_id
_entity_poly.type
_entity_poly.pdbx_seq_one_letter_code
_entity_poly.pdbx_strand_id
1 'polypeptide(L)'
;MSFPLFVGDGVILLSLQDFQKSYSPVFERCCFGYGQIAYISSSTFGCCHQQLILGSSHGQGDDSDATLVKVWGKLLGANIQDAASAELYEPEQLARQIIAKSTVVKRIGFIGLGAMGFGMATHLLKSNFCVVGYDVYKPTLTRFVNAGGLIGNSPAETSKDVDVLVVMLERRLQSRGLKLVDAPVSGGVKRASEGTLTIMASGTDEALTCTGSVLSALSEKLYVIRGGCGAGSGVKMINQLLAGVHIASGAEAMALGARLGLNTRMLFDFVKNSGGTSWMFENRVPHMLDNDYTPYSALDIFVKDLGIVTRESSSLKVPLHIATVAHQLFLAGSAAGWGRQDDAGVVKVYETLTGVKVEGKLPVLKKEVVLQSLPPEWPLDPIDDIHRLNQSNSKTLVVLDDDPTGTQTVHDIEVLTEWSVESLVEKLRKKPKCFFILTNSRSLSSEKASALIKDICGNLSVAAKSVENIDYTVVLRGDSTLRDAVVSLLGEMDAWIICPFFLQGGRYTIKDIHYVADSDWLVPAGDTEFARDASFGYKSSNLREWVEEKTRGRIPASSVSSISINLLREGGPDAVCDTLCNLQKLMQQVNATWLQN
;
A
#
# COMPACT_ATOMS: atom_id res chain seq x y z
N MET A 1 -12.65 11.53 34.74
CA MET A 1 -13.96 10.92 34.39
C MET A 1 -13.73 10.11 33.14
N SER A 2 -13.67 8.79 33.30
CA SER A 2 -13.08 7.86 32.35
C SER A 2 -14.17 6.99 31.72
N PHE A 3 -14.12 6.83 30.40
CA PHE A 3 -15.10 6.07 29.59
C PHE A 3 -14.94 4.55 29.77
N PRO A 4 -16.02 3.75 29.59
CA PRO A 4 -15.98 2.30 29.73
C PRO A 4 -15.44 1.60 28.47
N LEU A 5 -14.58 0.60 28.69
CA LEU A 5 -14.04 -0.35 27.71
C LEU A 5 -15.13 -1.35 27.26
N PHE A 6 -15.24 -1.58 25.94
CA PHE A 6 -15.96 -2.71 25.35
C PHE A 6 -15.02 -3.91 25.22
N VAL A 7 -15.46 -5.11 25.60
CA VAL A 7 -14.75 -6.37 25.38
C VAL A 7 -15.61 -7.26 24.48
N GLY A 8 -15.12 -7.54 23.27
CA GLY A 8 -15.53 -8.69 22.47
C GLY A 8 -14.39 -9.71 22.48
N ASP A 9 -14.71 -10.97 22.78
CA ASP A 9 -13.90 -12.21 22.69
C ASP A 9 -12.37 -12.07 22.75
N GLY A 10 -11.87 -11.31 23.74
CA GLY A 10 -10.46 -11.18 24.04
C GLY A 10 -10.10 -11.91 25.34
N VAL A 11 -9.13 -12.82 25.28
CA VAL A 11 -8.45 -13.32 26.49
C VAL A 11 -7.58 -12.19 27.04
N ILE A 12 -8.02 -11.55 28.12
CA ILE A 12 -7.20 -10.58 28.86
C ILE A 12 -6.25 -11.37 29.76
N LEU A 13 -4.98 -11.50 29.35
CA LEU A 13 -3.91 -11.98 30.23
C LEU A 13 -3.46 -10.83 31.12
N LEU A 14 -4.03 -10.73 32.32
CA LEU A 14 -3.50 -9.88 33.39
C LEU A 14 -2.38 -10.62 34.11
N SER A 15 -1.23 -9.97 34.26
CA SER A 15 -0.17 -10.40 35.16
C SER A 15 -0.72 -10.51 36.59
N LEU A 16 -0.49 -11.66 37.23
CA LEU A 16 -1.06 -12.05 38.53
C LEU A 16 -0.59 -11.20 39.74
N GLN A 17 0.21 -10.15 39.53
CA GLN A 17 0.75 -9.32 40.61
C GLN A 17 -0.14 -8.10 40.97
N ASP A 18 -1.10 -7.71 40.12
CA ASP A 18 -1.96 -6.54 40.39
C ASP A 18 -3.35 -6.90 40.96
N PHE A 19 -3.69 -8.19 41.05
CA PHE A 19 -5.05 -8.63 41.41
C PHE A 19 -5.34 -8.61 42.93
N GLN A 20 -4.35 -8.38 43.79
CA GLN A 20 -4.50 -8.54 45.26
C GLN A 20 -4.81 -7.26 46.05
N LYS A 21 -4.97 -6.08 45.45
CA LYS A 21 -5.11 -4.82 46.22
C LYS A 21 -6.45 -4.07 46.14
N SER A 22 -7.46 -4.55 45.42
CA SER A 22 -8.71 -3.80 45.23
C SER A 22 -9.96 -4.67 45.29
N TYR A 23 -10.25 -5.27 46.44
CA TYR A 23 -11.56 -5.87 46.71
C TYR A 23 -12.51 -4.78 47.26
N SER A 24 -13.53 -4.39 46.47
CA SER A 24 -14.59 -3.46 46.88
C SER A 24 -15.94 -3.90 46.27
N PRO A 25 -17.08 -3.81 46.99
CA PRO A 25 -18.34 -4.50 46.67
C PRO A 25 -19.16 -3.83 45.55
N VAL A 26 -18.53 -3.48 44.43
CA VAL A 26 -19.18 -2.88 43.26
C VAL A 26 -19.64 -3.94 42.25
N PHE A 27 -19.19 -5.20 42.39
CA PHE A 27 -19.40 -6.24 41.39
C PHE A 27 -20.82 -6.83 41.34
N GLU A 28 -21.61 -6.72 42.43
CA GLU A 28 -22.96 -7.32 42.48
C GLU A 28 -24.08 -6.48 41.84
N ARG A 29 -23.80 -5.24 41.39
CA ARG A 29 -24.83 -4.40 40.72
C ARG A 29 -24.78 -4.39 39.20
N CYS A 30 -23.79 -5.03 38.56
CA CYS A 30 -23.66 -5.00 37.10
C CYS A 30 -24.53 -6.02 36.34
N CYS A 31 -25.19 -6.97 37.02
CA CYS A 31 -25.91 -8.06 36.34
C CYS A 31 -27.37 -7.77 35.95
N PHE A 32 -27.93 -6.59 36.23
CA PHE A 32 -29.35 -6.29 35.94
C PHE A 32 -29.61 -4.96 35.20
N GLY A 33 -28.60 -4.40 34.53
CA GLY A 33 -28.70 -3.13 33.79
C GLY A 33 -28.69 -3.28 32.27
N TYR A 34 -29.41 -4.24 31.70
CA TYR A 34 -29.62 -4.32 30.24
C TYR A 34 -30.61 -3.23 29.81
N GLY A 35 -30.11 -2.05 29.45
CA GLY A 35 -30.95 -0.99 28.92
C GLY A 35 -30.28 0.36 28.86
N GLN A 36 -29.31 0.52 27.95
CA GLN A 36 -28.98 1.74 27.21
C GLN A 36 -27.59 1.58 26.55
N ILE A 37 -27.58 1.02 25.35
CA ILE A 37 -26.42 1.09 24.46
C ILE A 37 -26.52 2.42 23.70
N ALA A 38 -25.47 3.23 23.77
CA ALA A 38 -25.32 4.43 22.97
C ALA A 38 -25.35 4.05 21.48
N TYR A 39 -26.40 4.49 20.78
CA TYR A 39 -26.57 4.39 19.35
C TYR A 39 -25.47 5.19 18.63
N ILE A 40 -24.41 4.53 18.19
CA ILE A 40 -23.63 5.02 17.05
C ILE A 40 -24.23 4.34 15.82
N SER A 41 -25.11 5.05 15.13
CA SER A 41 -25.76 4.57 13.92
C SER A 41 -24.78 4.57 12.74
N SER A 42 -23.89 3.59 12.66
CA SER A 42 -23.43 3.16 11.35
C SER A 42 -24.60 2.44 10.69
N SER A 43 -25.15 3.05 9.64
CA SER A 43 -26.30 2.53 8.88
C SER A 43 -26.07 1.09 8.39
N THR A 44 -24.81 0.72 8.15
CA THR A 44 -24.38 -0.62 7.75
C THR A 44 -24.65 -1.67 8.84
N PHE A 45 -24.20 -1.42 10.08
CA PHE A 45 -24.44 -2.33 11.21
C PHE A 45 -25.92 -2.38 11.61
N GLY A 46 -26.63 -1.24 11.51
CA GLY A 46 -28.08 -1.20 11.72
C GLY A 46 -28.83 -2.10 10.75
N CYS A 47 -28.45 -2.09 9.46
CA CYS A 47 -29.03 -2.99 8.46
C CYS A 47 -28.71 -4.47 8.73
N CYS A 48 -27.45 -4.81 9.05
CA CYS A 48 -27.08 -6.19 9.40
C CYS A 48 -27.85 -6.69 10.63
N HIS A 49 -27.97 -5.86 11.67
CA HIS A 49 -28.69 -6.18 12.89
C HIS A 49 -30.19 -6.41 12.63
N GLN A 50 -30.82 -5.55 11.82
CA GLN A 50 -32.22 -5.74 11.42
C GLN A 50 -32.43 -7.03 10.62
N GLN A 51 -31.48 -7.41 9.75
CA GLN A 51 -31.54 -8.69 9.04
C GLN A 51 -31.44 -9.89 9.99
N LEU A 52 -30.59 -9.81 11.01
CA LEU A 52 -30.49 -10.85 12.06
C LEU A 52 -31.78 -10.96 12.88
N ILE A 53 -32.38 -9.83 13.29
CA ILE A 53 -33.67 -9.82 14.00
C ILE A 53 -34.80 -10.42 13.13
N LEU A 54 -34.86 -10.05 11.86
CA LEU A 54 -35.82 -10.62 10.91
C LEU A 54 -35.62 -12.13 10.76
N GLY A 55 -34.36 -12.58 10.72
CA GLY A 55 -34.00 -13.99 10.76
C GLY A 55 -34.56 -14.71 11.99
N SER A 56 -34.25 -14.19 13.18
CA SER A 56 -34.67 -14.78 14.46
C SER A 56 -36.18 -14.76 14.67
N SER A 57 -36.89 -13.74 14.21
CA SER A 57 -38.36 -13.62 14.36
C SER A 57 -39.18 -14.54 13.44
N HIS A 58 -38.56 -15.12 12.41
CA HIS A 58 -39.21 -16.06 11.47
C HIS A 58 -38.77 -17.52 11.66
N GLY A 59 -37.88 -17.80 12.62
CA GLY A 59 -37.54 -19.17 13.02
C GLY A 59 -38.64 -19.78 13.89
N GLN A 60 -39.11 -20.99 13.55
CA GLN A 60 -39.95 -21.77 14.47
C GLN A 60 -39.03 -22.59 15.38
N GLY A 61 -39.30 -22.56 16.69
CA GLY A 61 -38.42 -23.03 17.77
C GLY A 61 -38.12 -24.52 17.85
N ASP A 62 -38.25 -25.27 16.76
CA ASP A 62 -37.94 -26.70 16.68
C ASP A 62 -36.82 -27.04 15.67
N ASP A 63 -36.32 -26.05 14.93
CA ASP A 63 -35.10 -26.18 14.12
C ASP A 63 -33.94 -25.53 14.89
N SER A 64 -32.97 -26.32 15.35
CA SER A 64 -31.73 -25.82 15.95
C SER A 64 -30.87 -24.95 15.01
N ASP A 65 -31.35 -24.70 13.78
CA ASP A 65 -30.70 -23.92 12.73
C ASP A 65 -31.75 -23.19 11.86
N ALA A 66 -32.40 -22.17 12.42
CA ALA A 66 -33.05 -21.13 11.61
C ALA A 66 -31.97 -20.24 10.95
N THR A 67 -31.20 -20.80 10.02
CA THR A 67 -30.17 -20.05 9.30
C THR A 67 -30.82 -18.93 8.49
N LEU A 68 -30.16 -17.77 8.43
CA LEU A 68 -30.61 -16.59 7.68
C LEU A 68 -31.03 -16.94 6.23
N VAL A 69 -30.37 -17.95 5.67
CA VAL A 69 -30.64 -18.58 4.36
C VAL A 69 -32.07 -19.13 4.25
N LYS A 70 -32.57 -19.86 5.26
CA LYS A 70 -33.94 -20.41 5.26
C LYS A 70 -34.99 -19.29 5.29
N VAL A 71 -34.72 -18.22 6.05
CA VAL A 71 -35.62 -17.07 6.15
C VAL A 71 -35.66 -16.29 4.85
N TRP A 72 -34.52 -16.04 4.21
CA TRP A 72 -34.47 -15.45 2.87
C TRP A 72 -35.14 -16.32 1.82
N GLY A 73 -34.95 -17.64 1.86
CA GLY A 73 -35.64 -18.56 0.96
C GLY A 73 -37.17 -18.46 1.05
N LYS A 74 -37.70 -18.34 2.28
CA LYS A 74 -39.13 -18.14 2.54
C LYS A 74 -39.63 -16.76 2.10
N LEU A 75 -38.89 -15.70 2.40
CA LEU A 75 -39.31 -14.32 2.13
C LEU A 75 -39.20 -13.92 0.66
N LEU A 76 -38.16 -14.39 -0.04
CA LEU A 76 -37.83 -13.99 -1.40
C LEU A 76 -38.26 -15.01 -2.45
N GLY A 77 -38.73 -16.20 -2.03
CA GLY A 77 -39.09 -17.28 -2.95
C GLY A 77 -37.89 -17.83 -3.74
N ALA A 78 -36.66 -17.56 -3.29
CA ALA A 78 -35.43 -17.97 -3.95
C ALA A 78 -34.73 -19.06 -3.12
N ASN A 79 -34.71 -20.30 -3.61
CA ASN A 79 -34.05 -21.40 -2.92
C ASN A 79 -32.56 -21.46 -3.28
N ILE A 80 -31.71 -20.97 -2.36
CA ILE A 80 -30.25 -20.98 -2.51
C ILE A 80 -29.71 -22.43 -2.65
N GLN A 81 -30.37 -23.41 -2.03
CA GLN A 81 -29.96 -24.82 -2.13
C GLN A 81 -30.23 -25.39 -3.52
N ASP A 82 -31.35 -25.03 -4.14
CA ASP A 82 -31.66 -25.43 -5.52
C ASP A 82 -30.67 -24.80 -6.51
N ALA A 83 -30.30 -23.53 -6.30
CA ALA A 83 -29.27 -22.86 -7.10
C ALA A 83 -27.88 -23.50 -6.95
N ALA A 84 -27.52 -23.92 -5.73
CA ALA A 84 -26.29 -24.65 -5.46
C ALA A 84 -26.29 -26.08 -6.02
N SER A 85 -27.47 -26.65 -6.26
CA SER A 85 -27.68 -28.01 -6.80
C SER A 85 -27.88 -28.04 -8.32
N ALA A 86 -27.86 -26.87 -8.98
CA ALA A 86 -27.89 -26.79 -10.43
C ALA A 86 -26.70 -27.52 -11.06
N GLU A 87 -26.87 -28.01 -12.29
CA GLU A 87 -25.85 -28.77 -13.03
C GLU A 87 -24.49 -28.06 -12.96
N LEU A 88 -23.52 -28.64 -12.23
CA LEU A 88 -22.20 -28.07 -12.09
C LEU A 88 -21.49 -28.11 -13.46
N TYR A 89 -21.01 -26.95 -13.88
CA TYR A 89 -20.12 -26.83 -15.03
C TYR A 89 -19.02 -25.83 -14.70
N GLU A 90 -17.84 -26.04 -15.28
CA GLU A 90 -16.71 -25.14 -15.15
C GLU A 90 -16.77 -24.08 -16.26
N PRO A 91 -17.04 -22.80 -15.95
CA PRO A 91 -17.28 -21.79 -16.98
C PRO A 91 -16.04 -21.51 -17.86
N GLU A 92 -14.84 -21.71 -17.32
CA GLU A 92 -13.58 -21.63 -18.08
C GLU A 92 -13.42 -22.82 -19.04
N GLN A 93 -13.84 -24.01 -18.64
CA GLN A 93 -13.79 -25.18 -19.52
C GLN A 93 -14.78 -25.02 -20.68
N LEU A 94 -15.98 -24.51 -20.41
CA LEU A 94 -16.96 -24.17 -21.44
C LEU A 94 -16.41 -23.11 -22.41
N ALA A 95 -15.71 -22.09 -21.88
CA ALA A 95 -15.04 -21.09 -22.70
C ALA A 95 -14.04 -21.72 -23.67
N ARG A 96 -13.19 -22.64 -23.21
CA ARG A 96 -12.22 -23.37 -24.06
C ARG A 96 -12.92 -24.18 -25.16
N GLN A 97 -14.03 -24.84 -24.85
CA GLN A 97 -14.80 -25.62 -25.83
C GLN A 97 -15.40 -24.73 -26.92
N ILE A 98 -15.88 -23.54 -26.57
CA ILE A 98 -16.42 -22.56 -27.51
C ILE A 98 -15.30 -21.94 -28.36
N ILE A 99 -14.16 -21.60 -27.74
CA ILE A 99 -12.99 -21.07 -28.45
C ILE A 99 -12.50 -22.09 -29.49
N ALA A 100 -12.46 -23.38 -29.15
CA ALA A 100 -12.05 -24.44 -30.07
C ALA A 100 -12.96 -24.56 -31.32
N LYS A 101 -14.20 -24.09 -31.23
CA LYS A 101 -15.18 -24.08 -32.34
C LYS A 101 -15.27 -22.72 -33.05
N SER A 102 -14.48 -21.74 -32.63
CA SER A 102 -14.65 -20.34 -33.05
C SER A 102 -14.35 -20.13 -34.53
N THR A 103 -15.13 -19.26 -35.16
CA THR A 103 -14.93 -18.87 -36.55
C THR A 103 -13.76 -17.90 -36.71
N VAL A 104 -13.16 -17.87 -37.91
CA VAL A 104 -12.12 -16.90 -38.25
C VAL A 104 -12.74 -15.51 -38.36
N VAL A 105 -12.29 -14.58 -37.52
CA VAL A 105 -12.68 -13.16 -37.54
C VAL A 105 -11.54 -12.38 -38.16
N LYS A 106 -11.81 -11.65 -39.26
CA LYS A 106 -10.81 -10.85 -39.97
C LYS A 106 -10.95 -9.37 -39.67
N ARG A 107 -12.19 -8.88 -39.52
CA ARG A 107 -12.48 -7.45 -39.39
C ARG A 107 -13.43 -7.16 -38.23
N ILE A 108 -13.01 -6.27 -37.34
CA ILE A 108 -13.71 -5.90 -36.11
C ILE A 108 -14.11 -4.43 -36.18
N GLY A 109 -15.39 -4.13 -35.95
CA GLY A 109 -15.83 -2.78 -35.65
C GLY A 109 -15.73 -2.52 -34.14
N PHE A 110 -15.22 -1.37 -33.72
CA PHE A 110 -15.06 -1.01 -32.31
C PHE A 110 -15.65 0.38 -32.04
N ILE A 111 -16.74 0.43 -31.29
CA ILE A 111 -17.44 1.67 -30.94
C ILE A 111 -17.17 2.00 -29.46
N GLY A 112 -16.57 3.17 -29.23
CA GLY A 112 -16.16 3.67 -27.91
C GLY A 112 -14.66 3.44 -27.66
N LEU A 113 -13.85 4.47 -27.91
CA LEU A 113 -12.39 4.49 -27.71
C LEU A 113 -12.00 5.35 -26.50
N GLY A 114 -12.81 5.31 -25.45
CA GLY A 114 -12.46 5.85 -24.14
C GLY A 114 -11.33 5.07 -23.46
N ALA A 115 -11.12 5.30 -22.16
CA ALA A 115 -9.98 4.73 -21.43
C ALA A 115 -9.82 3.20 -21.57
N MET A 116 -10.89 2.43 -21.37
CA MET A 116 -10.88 0.98 -21.57
C MET A 116 -10.87 0.57 -23.04
N GLY A 117 -11.79 1.16 -23.84
CA GLY A 117 -12.00 0.77 -25.22
C GLY A 117 -10.78 1.00 -26.12
N PHE A 118 -10.02 2.07 -25.89
CA PHE A 118 -8.78 2.31 -26.61
C PHE A 118 -7.73 1.22 -26.37
N GLY A 119 -7.56 0.79 -25.10
CA GLY A 119 -6.64 -0.28 -24.75
C GLY A 119 -7.01 -1.60 -25.43
N MET A 120 -8.29 -1.96 -25.38
CA MET A 120 -8.81 -3.17 -26.03
C MET A 120 -8.66 -3.12 -27.55
N ALA A 121 -9.06 -2.03 -28.19
CA ALA A 121 -8.99 -1.88 -29.65
C ALA A 121 -7.54 -1.92 -30.16
N THR A 122 -6.61 -1.27 -29.46
CA THR A 122 -5.18 -1.31 -29.83
C THR A 122 -4.53 -2.66 -29.53
N HIS A 123 -4.98 -3.38 -28.51
CA HIS A 123 -4.56 -4.76 -28.29
C HIS A 123 -5.00 -5.67 -29.44
N LEU A 124 -6.24 -5.54 -29.91
CA LEU A 124 -6.72 -6.32 -31.06
C LEU A 124 -5.89 -6.06 -32.34
N LEU A 125 -5.44 -4.83 -32.58
CA LEU A 125 -4.51 -4.54 -33.68
C LEU A 125 -3.20 -5.31 -33.54
N LYS A 126 -2.61 -5.36 -32.33
CA LYS A 126 -1.38 -6.12 -32.04
C LYS A 126 -1.58 -7.63 -32.19
N SER A 127 -2.79 -8.10 -31.96
CA SER A 127 -3.20 -9.51 -32.15
C SER A 127 -3.58 -9.83 -33.59
N ASN A 128 -3.17 -8.99 -34.56
CA ASN A 128 -3.36 -9.16 -36.01
C ASN A 128 -4.81 -9.08 -36.52
N PHE A 129 -5.71 -8.45 -35.78
CA PHE A 129 -7.05 -8.14 -36.29
C PHE A 129 -7.07 -6.81 -37.06
N CYS A 130 -7.90 -6.73 -38.11
CA CYS A 130 -8.23 -5.45 -38.74
C CYS A 130 -9.32 -4.76 -37.94
N VAL A 131 -9.01 -3.64 -37.29
CA VAL A 131 -9.97 -2.93 -36.42
C VAL A 131 -10.36 -1.57 -37.02
N VAL A 132 -11.67 -1.35 -37.15
CA VAL A 132 -12.28 -0.06 -37.52
C VAL A 132 -12.89 0.56 -36.27
N GLY A 133 -12.37 1.70 -35.81
CA GLY A 133 -12.78 2.37 -34.59
C GLY A 133 -13.74 3.55 -34.83
N TYR A 134 -14.58 3.84 -33.84
CA TYR A 134 -15.36 5.08 -33.76
C TYR A 134 -15.46 5.59 -32.32
N ASP A 135 -15.35 6.90 -32.15
CA ASP A 135 -15.62 7.62 -30.91
C ASP A 135 -16.19 9.01 -31.25
N VAL A 136 -17.02 9.54 -30.34
CA VAL A 136 -17.56 10.90 -30.44
C VAL A 136 -16.46 11.95 -30.21
N TYR A 137 -15.46 11.62 -29.39
CA TYR A 137 -14.31 12.47 -29.12
C TYR A 137 -13.27 12.33 -30.22
N LYS A 138 -13.13 13.38 -31.04
CA LYS A 138 -12.25 13.35 -32.22
C LYS A 138 -10.77 13.08 -31.91
N PRO A 139 -10.16 13.62 -30.83
CA PRO A 139 -8.75 13.35 -30.54
C PRO A 139 -8.42 11.86 -30.31
N THR A 140 -9.36 11.07 -29.77
CA THR A 140 -9.15 9.61 -29.62
C THR A 140 -9.12 8.87 -30.94
N LEU A 141 -9.84 9.36 -31.96
CA LEU A 141 -9.77 8.80 -33.32
C LEU A 141 -8.39 9.02 -33.94
N THR A 142 -7.85 10.24 -33.85
CA THR A 142 -6.50 10.55 -34.33
C THR A 142 -5.46 9.67 -33.65
N ARG A 143 -5.55 9.52 -32.33
CA ARG A 143 -4.67 8.64 -31.56
C ARG A 143 -4.78 7.18 -32.01
N PHE A 144 -5.97 6.71 -32.39
CA PHE A 144 -6.20 5.34 -32.83
C PHE A 144 -5.64 5.07 -34.23
N VAL A 145 -5.78 6.03 -35.15
CA VAL A 145 -5.14 5.99 -36.47
C VAL A 145 -3.61 5.90 -36.33
N ASN A 146 -3.02 6.70 -35.44
CA ASN A 146 -1.58 6.66 -35.17
C ASN A 146 -1.12 5.31 -34.58
N ALA A 147 -2.02 4.55 -33.96
CA ALA A 147 -1.76 3.19 -33.47
C ALA A 147 -1.96 2.10 -34.55
N GLY A 148 -2.28 2.48 -35.80
CA GLY A 148 -2.48 1.57 -36.92
C GLY A 148 -3.94 1.15 -37.15
N GLY A 149 -4.89 1.76 -36.44
CA GLY A 149 -6.32 1.47 -36.59
C GLY A 149 -6.98 2.18 -37.78
N LEU A 150 -8.02 1.59 -38.34
CA LEU A 150 -8.92 2.26 -39.28
C LEU A 150 -10.01 3.01 -38.49
N ILE A 151 -10.63 4.04 -39.07
CA ILE A 151 -11.73 4.77 -38.43
C ILE A 151 -12.95 4.90 -39.35
N GLY A 152 -14.15 4.86 -38.77
CA GLY A 152 -15.38 5.26 -39.45
C GLY A 152 -15.82 6.67 -39.03
N ASN A 153 -16.65 7.33 -39.82
CA ASN A 153 -17.19 8.66 -39.51
C ASN A 153 -18.48 8.60 -38.67
N SER A 154 -19.08 7.41 -38.55
CA SER A 154 -20.28 7.16 -37.74
C SER A 154 -20.30 5.72 -37.23
N PRO A 155 -21.10 5.40 -36.19
CA PRO A 155 -21.33 4.02 -35.77
C PRO A 155 -21.79 3.12 -36.92
N ALA A 156 -22.65 3.63 -37.81
CA ALA A 156 -23.17 2.86 -38.94
C ALA A 156 -22.07 2.48 -39.94
N GLU A 157 -21.14 3.39 -40.22
CA GLU A 157 -20.00 3.14 -41.10
C GLU A 157 -19.03 2.14 -40.47
N THR A 158 -18.75 2.28 -39.17
CA THR A 158 -17.89 1.35 -38.42
C THR A 158 -18.47 -0.05 -38.31
N SER A 159 -19.80 -0.19 -38.37
CA SER A 159 -20.49 -1.49 -38.38
C SER A 159 -20.57 -2.14 -39.77
N LYS A 160 -20.12 -1.47 -40.84
CA LYS A 160 -20.25 -1.98 -42.19
C LYS A 160 -19.09 -2.95 -42.53
N ASP A 161 -19.45 -4.11 -43.09
CA ASP A 161 -18.52 -5.14 -43.55
C ASP A 161 -17.56 -5.62 -42.44
N VAL A 162 -18.06 -5.73 -41.20
CA VAL A 162 -17.31 -6.29 -40.06
C VAL A 162 -17.90 -7.64 -39.66
N ASP A 163 -17.03 -8.57 -39.23
CA ASP A 163 -17.45 -9.89 -38.75
C ASP A 163 -17.98 -9.82 -37.31
N VAL A 164 -17.36 -8.95 -36.50
CA VAL A 164 -17.71 -8.72 -35.09
C VAL A 164 -17.76 -7.22 -34.82
N LEU A 165 -18.79 -6.78 -34.10
CA LEU A 165 -18.94 -5.40 -33.62
C LEU A 165 -18.83 -5.39 -32.09
N VAL A 166 -17.79 -4.75 -31.57
CA VAL A 166 -17.61 -4.48 -30.14
C VAL A 166 -18.15 -3.08 -29.83
N VAL A 167 -19.03 -3.00 -28.83
CA VAL A 167 -19.64 -1.73 -28.41
C VAL A 167 -19.43 -1.54 -26.92
N MET A 168 -18.71 -0.49 -26.54
CA MET A 168 -18.47 -0.10 -25.15
C MET A 168 -19.46 1.01 -24.72
N LEU A 169 -20.77 0.75 -24.81
CA LEU A 169 -21.84 1.71 -24.52
C LEU A 169 -23.07 1.06 -23.88
N GLU A 170 -23.85 1.86 -23.14
CA GLU A 170 -25.09 1.45 -22.44
C GLU A 170 -26.32 1.44 -23.39
N ARG A 171 -26.35 0.59 -24.42
CA ARG A 171 -27.55 0.43 -25.28
C ARG A 171 -28.12 -0.97 -25.28
N ARG A 172 -29.46 -1.07 -25.30
CA ARG A 172 -30.22 -2.32 -25.51
C ARG A 172 -30.37 -2.61 -27.01
N LEU A 173 -29.92 -3.80 -27.46
CA LEU A 173 -29.90 -4.22 -28.87
C LEU A 173 -30.78 -5.44 -29.19
N GLN A 174 -31.57 -5.94 -28.23
CA GLN A 174 -32.24 -7.24 -28.31
C GLN A 174 -33.32 -7.39 -29.40
N SER A 175 -33.85 -6.30 -30.00
CA SER A 175 -35.00 -6.36 -30.92
C SER A 175 -34.66 -6.44 -32.42
N ARG A 176 -33.39 -6.66 -32.81
CA ARG A 176 -32.94 -6.47 -34.21
C ARG A 176 -32.45 -7.73 -34.94
N GLY A 177 -32.74 -8.93 -34.44
CA GLY A 177 -32.29 -10.18 -35.07
C GLY A 177 -30.76 -10.36 -35.08
N LEU A 178 -30.06 -9.66 -34.19
CA LEU A 178 -28.61 -9.72 -34.04
C LEU A 178 -28.19 -10.82 -33.08
N LYS A 179 -27.05 -11.46 -33.37
CA LYS A 179 -26.35 -12.34 -32.43
C LYS A 179 -25.63 -11.48 -31.40
N LEU A 180 -26.12 -11.49 -30.16
CA LEU A 180 -25.59 -10.64 -29.09
C LEU A 180 -24.79 -11.48 -28.09
N VAL A 181 -23.64 -10.95 -27.69
CA VAL A 181 -22.86 -11.43 -26.55
C VAL A 181 -22.75 -10.31 -25.54
N ASP A 182 -23.15 -10.60 -24.30
CA ASP A 182 -22.97 -9.77 -23.12
C ASP A 182 -21.67 -10.19 -22.42
N ALA A 183 -20.65 -9.33 -22.45
CA ALA A 183 -19.29 -9.64 -22.00
C ALA A 183 -18.67 -8.52 -21.16
N PRO A 184 -19.18 -8.21 -19.96
CA PRO A 184 -18.53 -7.30 -19.03
C PRO A 184 -17.13 -7.77 -18.67
N VAL A 185 -16.28 -6.81 -18.32
CA VAL A 185 -14.84 -7.01 -18.10
C VAL A 185 -14.39 -6.52 -16.72
N SER A 186 -13.30 -7.10 -16.23
CA SER A 186 -12.56 -6.70 -15.03
C SER A 186 -11.06 -6.69 -15.33
N GLY A 187 -10.32 -5.72 -14.77
CA GLY A 187 -8.86 -5.62 -14.90
C GLY A 187 -8.29 -4.22 -15.18
N GLY A 188 -9.15 -3.23 -15.45
CA GLY A 188 -8.72 -1.84 -15.67
C GLY A 188 -7.94 -1.63 -16.98
N VAL A 189 -7.48 -0.39 -17.18
CA VAL A 189 -6.89 0.07 -18.46
C VAL A 189 -5.61 -0.67 -18.81
N LYS A 190 -4.77 -0.97 -17.81
CA LYS A 190 -3.51 -1.69 -18.00
C LYS A 190 -3.75 -3.08 -18.61
N ARG A 191 -4.56 -3.91 -17.93
CA ARG A 191 -4.90 -5.26 -18.41
C ARG A 191 -5.65 -5.23 -19.73
N ALA A 192 -6.47 -4.20 -19.97
CA ALA A 192 -7.12 -4.00 -21.27
C ALA A 192 -6.12 -3.83 -22.42
N SER A 193 -5.04 -3.07 -22.20
CA SER A 193 -3.98 -2.86 -23.22
C SER A 193 -3.07 -4.08 -23.42
N GLU A 194 -2.95 -4.91 -22.37
CA GLU A 194 -2.16 -6.15 -22.36
C GLU A 194 -2.95 -7.36 -22.86
N GLY A 195 -4.27 -7.25 -23.05
CA GLY A 195 -5.14 -8.37 -23.44
C GLY A 195 -5.36 -9.39 -22.32
N THR A 196 -5.14 -8.97 -21.08
CA THR A 196 -5.14 -9.85 -19.90
C THR A 196 -6.38 -9.65 -19.05
N LEU A 197 -7.51 -9.21 -19.64
CA LEU A 197 -8.73 -8.97 -18.88
C LEU A 197 -9.33 -10.27 -18.34
N THR A 198 -10.16 -10.12 -17.31
CA THR A 198 -11.15 -11.14 -16.96
C THR A 198 -12.47 -10.77 -17.63
N ILE A 199 -13.00 -11.66 -18.46
CA ILE A 199 -14.24 -11.44 -19.21
C ILE A 199 -15.29 -12.45 -18.74
N MET A 200 -16.51 -11.96 -18.48
CA MET A 200 -17.67 -12.78 -18.10
C MET A 200 -18.68 -12.75 -19.27
N ALA A 201 -18.49 -13.64 -20.25
CA ALA A 201 -19.28 -13.66 -21.47
C ALA A 201 -20.55 -14.50 -21.33
N SER A 202 -21.65 -14.06 -21.93
CA SER A 202 -22.92 -14.79 -22.00
C SER A 202 -23.66 -14.45 -23.29
N GLY A 203 -24.41 -15.40 -23.84
CA GLY A 203 -25.04 -15.27 -25.15
C GLY A 203 -25.54 -16.62 -25.65
N THR A 204 -26.01 -16.67 -26.89
CA THR A 204 -26.30 -17.96 -27.55
C THR A 204 -24.98 -18.64 -27.93
N ASP A 205 -24.96 -19.97 -27.97
CA ASP A 205 -23.77 -20.74 -28.38
C ASP A 205 -23.25 -20.28 -29.74
N GLU A 206 -24.15 -19.95 -30.66
CA GLU A 206 -23.79 -19.45 -31.98
C GLU A 206 -23.10 -18.08 -31.91
N ALA A 207 -23.62 -17.14 -31.11
CA ALA A 207 -23.02 -15.82 -30.93
C ALA A 207 -21.65 -15.89 -30.24
N LEU A 208 -21.53 -16.73 -29.22
CA LEU A 208 -20.28 -16.98 -28.49
C LEU A 208 -19.25 -17.64 -29.41
N THR A 209 -19.66 -18.59 -30.25
CA THR A 209 -18.78 -19.22 -31.26
C THR A 209 -18.28 -18.20 -32.28
N CYS A 210 -19.14 -17.29 -32.75
CA CYS A 210 -18.74 -16.25 -33.70
C CYS A 210 -17.74 -15.23 -33.12
N THR A 211 -17.73 -15.04 -31.80
CA THR A 211 -16.93 -14.00 -31.12
C THR A 211 -15.77 -14.55 -30.29
N GLY A 212 -15.67 -15.87 -30.13
CA GLY A 212 -14.74 -16.49 -29.18
C GLY A 212 -13.27 -16.16 -29.42
N SER A 213 -12.84 -16.01 -30.68
CA SER A 213 -11.47 -15.60 -31.02
C SER A 213 -11.15 -14.16 -30.56
N VAL A 214 -12.12 -13.25 -30.66
CA VAL A 214 -12.01 -11.86 -30.18
C VAL A 214 -12.00 -11.81 -28.65
N LEU A 215 -12.92 -12.55 -28.01
CA LEU A 215 -13.00 -12.62 -26.55
C LEU A 215 -11.70 -13.20 -25.97
N SER A 216 -11.19 -14.28 -26.54
CA SER A 216 -9.93 -14.91 -26.12
C SER A 216 -8.73 -13.98 -26.28
N ALA A 217 -8.68 -13.20 -27.36
CA ALA A 217 -7.58 -12.25 -27.58
C ALA A 217 -7.57 -11.09 -26.58
N LEU A 218 -8.71 -10.80 -25.93
CA LEU A 218 -8.84 -9.72 -24.96
C LEU A 218 -8.70 -10.18 -23.51
N SER A 219 -8.65 -11.49 -23.28
CA SER A 219 -8.75 -12.08 -21.94
C SER A 219 -7.59 -13.00 -21.59
N GLU A 220 -7.12 -12.88 -20.35
CA GLU A 220 -6.36 -13.95 -19.69
C GLU A 220 -7.33 -14.99 -19.11
N LYS A 221 -8.47 -14.54 -18.57
CA LYS A 221 -9.52 -15.41 -18.02
C LYS A 221 -10.85 -15.13 -18.70
N LEU A 222 -11.39 -16.13 -19.39
CA LEU A 222 -12.72 -16.07 -20.00
C LEU A 222 -13.66 -17.03 -19.30
N TYR A 223 -14.73 -16.49 -18.72
CA TYR A 223 -15.83 -17.24 -18.14
C TYR A 223 -17.02 -17.18 -19.07
N VAL A 224 -17.54 -18.33 -19.52
CA VAL A 224 -18.82 -18.38 -20.25
C VAL A 224 -19.95 -18.71 -19.28
N ILE A 225 -20.82 -17.74 -19.02
CA ILE A 225 -21.93 -17.84 -18.07
C ILE A 225 -23.20 -18.25 -18.81
N ARG A 226 -23.77 -19.40 -18.43
CA ARG A 226 -25.08 -19.86 -18.92
C ARG A 226 -26.20 -18.93 -18.43
N GLY A 227 -27.30 -18.86 -19.18
CA GLY A 227 -28.45 -17.99 -18.89
C GLY A 227 -28.75 -16.94 -19.96
N GLY A 228 -28.01 -16.95 -21.08
CA GLY A 228 -28.19 -16.01 -22.18
C GLY A 228 -27.73 -14.59 -21.85
N CYS A 229 -28.05 -13.64 -22.72
CA CYS A 229 -27.67 -12.23 -22.53
C CYS A 229 -28.21 -11.69 -21.20
N GLY A 230 -27.35 -11.05 -20.42
CA GLY A 230 -27.66 -10.52 -19.10
C GLY A 230 -27.05 -11.34 -17.97
N ALA A 231 -26.70 -12.61 -18.20
CA ALA A 231 -26.09 -13.45 -17.16
C ALA A 231 -24.68 -12.97 -16.79
N GLY A 232 -23.85 -12.63 -17.79
CA GLY A 232 -22.51 -12.06 -17.58
C GLY A 232 -22.60 -10.72 -16.83
N SER A 233 -23.51 -9.84 -17.28
CA SER A 233 -23.83 -8.58 -16.59
C SER A 233 -24.32 -8.79 -15.16
N GLY A 234 -25.12 -9.83 -14.90
CA GLY A 234 -25.56 -10.21 -13.56
C GLY A 234 -24.39 -10.56 -12.64
N VAL A 235 -23.45 -11.40 -13.10
CA VAL A 235 -22.23 -11.74 -12.35
C VAL A 235 -21.41 -10.48 -12.06
N LYS A 236 -21.22 -9.61 -13.05
CA LYS A 236 -20.50 -8.34 -12.86
C LYS A 236 -21.21 -7.43 -11.87
N MET A 237 -22.54 -7.34 -11.93
CA MET A 237 -23.35 -6.52 -11.02
C MET A 237 -23.19 -6.97 -9.57
N ILE A 238 -23.23 -8.27 -9.29
CA ILE A 238 -22.98 -8.83 -7.95
C ILE A 238 -21.55 -8.54 -7.49
N ASN A 239 -20.56 -8.66 -8.38
CA ASN A 239 -19.18 -8.30 -8.04
C ASN A 239 -19.04 -6.81 -7.69
N GLN A 240 -19.69 -5.91 -8.44
CA GLN A 240 -19.65 -4.47 -8.16
C GLN A 240 -20.45 -4.09 -6.90
N LEU A 241 -21.51 -4.83 -6.57
CA LEU A 241 -22.23 -4.71 -5.29
C LEU A 241 -21.25 -4.93 -4.13
N LEU A 242 -20.56 -6.08 -4.11
CA LEU A 242 -19.61 -6.41 -3.05
C LEU A 242 -18.45 -5.42 -3.03
N ALA A 243 -17.95 -5.04 -4.20
CA ALA A 243 -16.86 -4.08 -4.31
C ALA A 243 -17.21 -2.74 -3.62
N GLY A 244 -18.35 -2.15 -3.97
CA GLY A 244 -18.77 -0.87 -3.41
C GLY A 244 -19.07 -0.95 -1.91
N VAL A 245 -19.72 -2.03 -1.47
CA VAL A 245 -19.96 -2.27 -0.05
C VAL A 245 -18.67 -2.39 0.73
N HIS A 246 -17.69 -3.17 0.25
CA HIS A 246 -16.43 -3.36 0.97
C HIS A 246 -15.59 -2.07 1.06
N ILE A 247 -15.59 -1.23 0.02
CA ILE A 247 -14.92 0.09 0.07
C ILE A 247 -15.60 0.98 1.12
N ALA A 248 -16.93 1.06 1.09
CA ALA A 248 -17.68 1.87 2.04
C ALA A 248 -17.52 1.39 3.50
N SER A 249 -17.57 0.07 3.72
CA SER A 249 -17.32 -0.54 5.05
C SER A 249 -15.88 -0.33 5.51
N GLY A 250 -14.90 -0.43 4.61
CA GLY A 250 -13.50 -0.10 4.92
C GLY A 250 -13.34 1.34 5.38
N ALA A 251 -13.91 2.29 4.64
CA ALA A 251 -13.94 3.69 5.03
C ALA A 251 -14.58 3.93 6.41
N GLU A 252 -15.73 3.29 6.68
CA GLU A 252 -16.43 3.36 7.97
C GLU A 252 -15.57 2.82 9.12
N ALA A 253 -14.97 1.64 8.93
CA ALA A 253 -14.12 0.98 9.93
C ALA A 253 -12.88 1.83 10.26
N MET A 254 -12.22 2.39 9.24
CA MET A 254 -11.04 3.23 9.45
C MET A 254 -11.38 4.55 10.13
N ALA A 255 -12.52 5.16 9.79
CA ALA A 255 -13.02 6.36 10.46
C ALA A 255 -13.36 6.11 11.93
N LEU A 256 -13.97 4.96 12.25
CA LEU A 256 -14.21 4.55 13.64
C LEU A 256 -12.90 4.30 14.38
N GLY A 257 -11.94 3.62 13.76
CA GLY A 257 -10.60 3.40 14.33
C GLY A 257 -9.91 4.73 14.67
N ALA A 258 -9.94 5.69 13.74
CA ALA A 258 -9.43 7.04 13.99
C ALA A 258 -10.18 7.73 15.15
N ARG A 259 -11.51 7.62 15.21
CA ARG A 259 -12.32 8.21 16.29
C ARG A 259 -11.98 7.63 17.67
N LEU A 260 -11.63 6.36 17.73
CA LEU A 260 -11.17 5.66 18.93
C LEU A 260 -9.73 6.02 19.32
N GLY A 261 -9.02 6.83 18.52
CA GLY A 261 -7.63 7.21 18.77
C GLY A 261 -6.62 6.11 18.43
N LEU A 262 -7.01 5.11 17.63
CA LEU A 262 -6.10 4.07 17.17
C LEU A 262 -5.19 4.62 16.06
N ASN A 263 -3.96 4.09 16.01
CA ASN A 263 -3.10 4.30 14.84
C ASN A 263 -3.73 3.58 13.64
N THR A 264 -4.23 4.34 12.67
CA THR A 264 -4.97 3.81 11.51
C THR A 264 -4.09 2.96 10.57
N ARG A 265 -2.79 3.22 10.51
CA ARG A 265 -1.86 2.39 9.71
C ARG A 265 -1.65 1.02 10.34
N MET A 266 -1.40 0.98 11.66
CA MET A 266 -1.33 -0.26 12.42
C MET A 266 -2.67 -1.04 12.38
N LEU A 267 -3.80 -0.34 12.47
CA LEU A 267 -5.13 -0.96 12.34
C LEU A 267 -5.31 -1.61 10.97
N PHE A 268 -4.92 -0.92 9.89
CA PHE A 268 -4.94 -1.48 8.55
C PHE A 268 -4.09 -2.74 8.44
N ASP A 269 -2.86 -2.72 8.94
CA ASP A 269 -1.96 -3.88 8.90
C ASP A 269 -2.51 -5.07 9.68
N PHE A 270 -3.15 -4.82 10.83
CA PHE A 270 -3.83 -5.86 11.58
C PHE A 270 -5.00 -6.46 10.80
N VAL A 271 -5.92 -5.60 10.32
CA VAL A 271 -7.15 -6.06 9.63
C VAL A 271 -6.82 -6.78 8.34
N LYS A 272 -5.83 -6.29 7.58
CA LYS A 272 -5.32 -6.92 6.34
C LYS A 272 -4.93 -8.38 6.55
N ASN A 273 -4.36 -8.73 7.71
CA ASN A 273 -3.94 -10.09 8.04
C ASN A 273 -5.01 -10.89 8.81
N SER A 274 -6.20 -10.33 9.00
CA SER A 274 -7.31 -10.95 9.74
C SER A 274 -8.42 -11.44 8.80
N GLY A 275 -9.34 -12.25 9.31
CA GLY A 275 -10.53 -12.68 8.56
C GLY A 275 -11.51 -11.54 8.20
N GLY A 276 -11.33 -10.34 8.75
CA GLY A 276 -12.14 -9.16 8.43
C GLY A 276 -11.69 -8.42 7.15
N THR A 277 -10.61 -8.86 6.51
CA THR A 277 -10.10 -8.23 5.28
C THR A 277 -10.98 -8.48 4.06
N SER A 278 -10.78 -7.68 3.02
CA SER A 278 -11.25 -7.96 1.65
C SER A 278 -10.26 -7.36 0.65
N TRP A 279 -10.28 -7.85 -0.59
CA TRP A 279 -9.44 -7.29 -1.64
C TRP A 279 -9.61 -5.77 -1.79
N MET A 280 -10.84 -5.26 -1.66
CA MET A 280 -11.11 -3.82 -1.74
C MET A 280 -10.56 -3.05 -0.54
N PHE A 281 -10.61 -3.63 0.66
CA PHE A 281 -10.01 -3.03 1.85
C PHE A 281 -8.49 -2.89 1.67
N GLU A 282 -7.82 -3.99 1.29
CA GLU A 282 -6.37 -4.02 1.06
C GLU A 282 -5.92 -3.04 -0.02
N ASN A 283 -6.74 -2.86 -1.04
CA ASN A 283 -6.41 -2.01 -2.16
C ASN A 283 -6.74 -0.52 -1.92
N ARG A 284 -7.88 -0.19 -1.29
CA ARG A 284 -8.38 1.19 -1.17
C ARG A 284 -8.04 1.89 0.12
N VAL A 285 -7.91 1.17 1.24
CA VAL A 285 -7.56 1.81 2.52
C VAL A 285 -6.20 2.49 2.49
N PRO A 286 -5.14 1.96 1.84
CA PRO A 286 -3.88 2.69 1.69
C PRO A 286 -4.06 4.09 1.11
N HIS A 287 -4.94 4.27 0.11
CA HIS A 287 -5.23 5.59 -0.47
C HIS A 287 -5.84 6.55 0.58
N MET A 288 -6.69 6.03 1.47
CA MET A 288 -7.27 6.80 2.59
C MET A 288 -6.20 7.20 3.61
N LEU A 289 -5.31 6.26 3.95
CA LEU A 289 -4.22 6.48 4.92
C LEU A 289 -3.17 7.47 4.41
N ASP A 290 -2.85 7.40 3.13
CA ASP A 290 -1.83 8.24 2.48
C ASP A 290 -2.42 9.58 2.00
N ASN A 291 -3.75 9.74 2.10
CA ASN A 291 -4.47 10.94 1.66
C ASN A 291 -4.24 11.26 0.16
N ASP A 292 -4.03 10.22 -0.66
CA ASP A 292 -3.84 10.30 -2.11
C ASP A 292 -5.10 9.77 -2.81
N TYR A 293 -5.81 10.67 -3.48
CA TYR A 293 -7.04 10.35 -4.20
C TYR A 293 -6.90 10.54 -5.71
N THR A 294 -5.70 10.32 -6.23
CA THR A 294 -5.45 10.24 -7.67
C THR A 294 -6.36 9.17 -8.28
N PRO A 295 -7.25 9.51 -9.23
CA PRO A 295 -8.33 8.62 -9.64
C PRO A 295 -7.83 7.52 -10.59
N TYR A 296 -7.61 6.32 -10.04
CA TYR A 296 -7.49 5.09 -10.85
C TYR A 296 -8.87 4.47 -11.12
N SER A 297 -9.80 4.68 -10.19
CA SER A 297 -11.22 4.39 -10.31
C SER A 297 -11.98 5.52 -9.62
N ALA A 298 -12.75 6.29 -10.39
CA ALA A 298 -13.41 7.48 -9.85
C ALA A 298 -14.58 7.10 -8.92
N LEU A 299 -14.82 7.91 -7.89
CA LEU A 299 -15.93 7.75 -6.94
C LEU A 299 -17.29 7.64 -7.67
N ASP A 300 -17.50 8.43 -8.73
CA ASP A 300 -18.72 8.38 -9.55
C ASP A 300 -18.93 7.05 -10.29
N ILE A 301 -17.89 6.22 -10.43
CA ILE A 301 -18.05 4.85 -10.96
C ILE A 301 -18.92 4.03 -10.01
N PHE A 302 -18.72 4.15 -8.70
CA PHE A 302 -19.54 3.45 -7.71
C PHE A 302 -20.90 4.08 -7.47
N VAL A 303 -21.07 5.38 -7.72
CA VAL A 303 -22.41 6.00 -7.85
C VAL A 303 -23.18 5.31 -8.98
N LYS A 304 -22.56 5.17 -10.16
CA LYS A 304 -23.20 4.55 -11.33
C LYS A 304 -23.43 3.04 -11.11
N ASP A 305 -22.43 2.29 -10.66
CA ASP A 305 -22.52 0.84 -10.53
C ASP A 305 -23.49 0.41 -9.41
N LEU A 306 -23.44 1.02 -8.22
CA LEU A 306 -24.42 0.74 -7.16
C LEU A 306 -25.82 1.30 -7.52
N GLY A 307 -25.89 2.34 -8.36
CA GLY A 307 -27.13 2.78 -8.98
C GLY A 307 -27.76 1.71 -9.88
N ILE A 308 -26.97 0.97 -10.67
CA ILE A 308 -27.45 -0.18 -11.44
C ILE A 308 -27.96 -1.28 -10.51
N VAL A 309 -27.16 -1.64 -9.50
CA VAL A 309 -27.51 -2.67 -8.49
C VAL A 309 -28.85 -2.36 -7.82
N THR A 310 -29.03 -1.14 -7.32
CA THR A 310 -30.25 -0.74 -6.60
C THR A 310 -31.48 -0.64 -7.51
N ARG A 311 -31.32 -0.28 -8.78
CA ARG A 311 -32.41 -0.32 -9.76
C ARG A 311 -32.84 -1.75 -10.08
N GLU A 312 -31.88 -2.65 -10.31
CA GLU A 312 -32.17 -4.05 -10.61
C GLU A 312 -32.77 -4.77 -9.40
N SER A 313 -32.27 -4.49 -8.20
CA SER A 313 -32.85 -5.06 -6.99
C SER A 313 -34.29 -4.59 -6.78
N SER A 314 -34.59 -3.34 -7.13
CA SER A 314 -35.95 -2.81 -7.07
C SER A 314 -36.88 -3.45 -8.11
N SER A 315 -36.42 -3.66 -9.36
CA SER A 315 -37.22 -4.33 -10.39
C SER A 315 -37.53 -5.78 -10.03
N LEU A 316 -36.56 -6.48 -9.41
CA LEU A 316 -36.68 -7.85 -8.93
C LEU A 316 -37.33 -7.97 -7.55
N LYS A 317 -37.61 -6.85 -6.87
CA LYS A 317 -38.14 -6.79 -5.50
C LYS A 317 -37.26 -7.51 -4.47
N VAL A 318 -35.95 -7.46 -4.65
CA VAL A 318 -34.94 -7.97 -3.71
C VAL A 318 -34.40 -6.82 -2.86
N PRO A 319 -34.59 -6.84 -1.53
CA PRO A 319 -34.12 -5.77 -0.66
C PRO A 319 -32.61 -5.88 -0.39
N LEU A 320 -31.82 -4.96 -0.94
CA LEU A 320 -30.37 -4.88 -0.72
C LEU A 320 -30.01 -3.73 0.22
N HIS A 321 -30.24 -3.93 1.52
CA HIS A 321 -30.09 -2.88 2.53
C HIS A 321 -28.68 -2.28 2.57
N ILE A 322 -27.65 -3.13 2.69
CA ILE A 322 -26.25 -2.70 2.80
C ILE A 322 -25.78 -1.97 1.54
N ALA A 323 -26.09 -2.51 0.36
CA ALA A 323 -25.72 -1.89 -0.91
C ALA A 323 -26.41 -0.53 -1.11
N THR A 324 -27.65 -0.38 -0.64
CA THR A 324 -28.39 0.89 -0.69
C THR A 324 -27.73 1.95 0.19
N VAL A 325 -27.30 1.58 1.40
CA VAL A 325 -26.55 2.47 2.30
C VAL A 325 -25.20 2.86 1.68
N ALA A 326 -24.45 1.89 1.16
CA ALA A 326 -23.18 2.16 0.48
C ALA A 326 -23.39 3.13 -0.69
N HIS A 327 -24.43 2.93 -1.51
CA HIS A 327 -24.76 3.82 -2.61
C HIS A 327 -25.00 5.27 -2.14
N GLN A 328 -25.70 5.46 -1.02
CA GLN A 328 -25.92 6.80 -0.45
C GLN A 328 -24.61 7.47 0.01
N LEU A 329 -23.64 6.70 0.53
CA LEU A 329 -22.33 7.25 0.90
C LEU A 329 -21.56 7.75 -0.33
N PHE A 330 -21.58 6.99 -1.43
CA PHE A 330 -20.98 7.44 -2.69
C PHE A 330 -21.71 8.65 -3.28
N LEU A 331 -23.05 8.69 -3.22
CA LEU A 331 -23.83 9.86 -3.64
C LEU A 331 -23.47 11.09 -2.81
N ALA A 332 -23.33 10.95 -1.49
CA ALA A 332 -22.91 12.03 -0.61
C ALA A 332 -21.50 12.55 -0.97
N GLY A 333 -20.54 11.65 -1.21
CA GLY A 333 -19.20 12.03 -1.64
C GLY A 333 -19.16 12.72 -3.00
N SER A 334 -19.96 12.25 -3.95
CA SER A 334 -20.11 12.90 -5.26
C SER A 334 -20.72 14.31 -5.13
N ALA A 335 -21.80 14.44 -4.35
CA ALA A 335 -22.45 15.72 -4.07
C ALA A 335 -21.53 16.72 -3.33
N ALA A 336 -20.60 16.23 -2.53
CA ALA A 336 -19.55 17.02 -1.88
C ALA A 336 -18.42 17.47 -2.83
N GLY A 337 -18.50 17.13 -4.12
CA GLY A 337 -17.53 17.52 -5.15
C GLY A 337 -16.36 16.55 -5.35
N TRP A 338 -16.41 15.34 -4.77
CA TRP A 338 -15.34 14.35 -4.87
C TRP A 338 -15.58 13.29 -5.96
N GLY A 339 -16.62 13.43 -6.77
CA GLY A 339 -17.01 12.43 -7.78
C GLY A 339 -15.90 12.03 -8.77
N ARG A 340 -14.99 12.96 -9.09
CA ARG A 340 -13.83 12.75 -9.98
C ARG A 340 -12.56 12.26 -9.28
N GLN A 341 -12.56 12.13 -7.97
CA GLN A 341 -11.44 11.62 -7.19
C GLN A 341 -11.51 10.10 -7.10
N ASP A 342 -10.46 9.45 -6.63
CA ASP A 342 -10.45 8.01 -6.35
C ASP A 342 -11.63 7.60 -5.46
N ASP A 343 -12.19 6.42 -5.69
CA ASP A 343 -13.35 5.89 -4.97
C ASP A 343 -13.09 5.67 -3.46
N ALA A 344 -11.82 5.55 -3.04
CA ALA A 344 -11.41 5.61 -1.63
C ALA A 344 -11.80 6.95 -0.96
N GLY A 345 -12.02 8.01 -1.75
CA GLY A 345 -12.48 9.32 -1.31
C GLY A 345 -13.83 9.30 -0.57
N VAL A 346 -14.58 8.20 -0.63
CA VAL A 346 -15.80 8.02 0.19
C VAL A 346 -15.51 8.14 1.69
N VAL A 347 -14.28 7.89 2.16
CA VAL A 347 -13.87 8.10 3.55
C VAL A 347 -14.05 9.54 4.03
N LYS A 348 -13.95 10.51 3.12
CA LYS A 348 -14.11 11.94 3.42
C LYS A 348 -15.51 12.29 3.89
N VAL A 349 -16.52 11.47 3.58
CA VAL A 349 -17.87 11.63 4.14
C VAL A 349 -17.80 11.56 5.66
N TYR A 350 -17.10 10.56 6.21
CA TYR A 350 -16.93 10.42 7.65
C TYR A 350 -16.03 11.50 8.26
N GLU A 351 -14.91 11.81 7.60
CA GLU A 351 -14.01 12.87 8.06
C GLU A 351 -14.73 14.22 8.17
N THR A 352 -15.57 14.54 7.18
CA THR A 352 -16.32 15.80 7.13
C THR A 352 -17.41 15.83 8.20
N LEU A 353 -18.15 14.72 8.38
CA LEU A 353 -19.25 14.66 9.34
C LEU A 353 -18.80 14.62 10.80
N THR A 354 -17.62 14.06 11.08
CA THR A 354 -17.18 13.79 12.45
C THR A 354 -15.93 14.57 12.87
N GLY A 355 -15.26 15.23 11.93
CA GLY A 355 -14.01 15.95 12.15
C GLY A 355 -12.79 15.05 12.35
N VAL A 356 -12.92 13.72 12.28
CA VAL A 356 -11.78 12.80 12.37
C VAL A 356 -10.93 12.85 11.10
N LYS A 357 -9.67 12.46 11.24
CA LYS A 357 -8.76 12.23 10.12
C LYS A 357 -8.30 10.79 10.11
N VAL A 358 -8.55 10.11 8.99
CA VAL A 358 -8.18 8.71 8.80
C VAL A 358 -6.73 8.55 8.37
N GLU A 359 -6.12 9.63 7.86
CA GLU A 359 -4.72 9.67 7.47
C GLU A 359 -3.82 8.97 8.50
N GLY A 360 -2.96 8.07 8.02
CA GLY A 360 -2.07 7.26 8.84
C GLY A 360 -0.86 8.03 9.33
N LYS A 361 -1.08 9.20 9.94
CA LYS A 361 -0.01 10.00 10.54
C LYS A 361 0.45 9.35 11.84
N LEU A 362 1.76 9.28 11.99
CA LEU A 362 2.37 8.87 13.24
C LEU A 362 2.05 9.92 14.31
N PRO A 363 1.82 9.51 15.57
CA PRO A 363 1.41 10.45 16.60
C PRO A 363 2.55 11.43 16.91
N VAL A 364 2.20 12.71 17.04
CA VAL A 364 3.07 13.69 17.69
C VAL A 364 3.06 13.40 19.18
N LEU A 365 4.25 13.20 19.76
CA LEU A 365 4.37 12.80 21.17
C LEU A 365 4.81 13.98 22.04
N LYS A 366 4.35 14.04 23.28
CA LYS A 366 4.86 15.03 24.24
C LYS A 366 6.22 14.56 24.76
N LYS A 367 7.28 15.33 24.47
CA LYS A 367 8.68 14.96 24.73
C LYS A 367 8.92 14.47 26.15
N GLU A 368 8.49 15.26 27.12
CA GLU A 368 8.68 14.96 28.55
C GLU A 368 8.04 13.63 28.98
N VAL A 369 6.82 13.37 28.51
CA VAL A 369 6.08 12.14 28.84
C VAL A 369 6.81 10.92 28.30
N VAL A 370 7.34 11.02 27.07
CA VAL A 370 8.09 9.93 26.46
C VAL A 370 9.39 9.70 27.22
N LEU A 371 10.18 10.74 27.48
CA LEU A 371 11.47 10.60 28.16
C LEU A 371 11.33 9.99 29.57
N GLN A 372 10.29 10.38 30.31
CA GLN A 372 9.98 9.81 31.64
C GLN A 372 9.56 8.33 31.59
N SER A 373 9.07 7.86 30.44
CA SER A 373 8.62 6.47 30.25
C SER A 373 9.74 5.49 29.87
N LEU A 374 10.95 5.99 29.58
CA LEU A 374 12.07 5.17 29.14
C LEU A 374 12.73 4.44 30.31
N PRO A 375 13.33 3.25 30.07
CA PRO A 375 14.19 2.63 31.06
C PRO A 375 15.33 3.58 31.48
N PRO A 376 15.87 3.48 32.70
CA PRO A 376 16.97 4.32 33.16
C PRO A 376 18.22 4.11 32.29
N GLU A 377 19.07 5.12 32.18
CA GLU A 377 20.32 5.05 31.40
C GLU A 377 21.23 3.93 31.89
N TRP A 378 22.05 3.40 30.98
CA TRP A 378 23.01 2.37 31.34
C TRP A 378 24.00 2.97 32.36
N PRO A 379 24.24 2.30 33.51
CA PRO A 379 24.88 2.95 34.66
C PRO A 379 26.40 3.18 34.49
N LEU A 380 27.02 2.57 33.48
CA LEU A 380 28.47 2.67 33.24
C LEU A 380 28.73 3.54 32.02
N ASP A 381 29.58 4.56 32.18
CA ASP A 381 30.06 5.37 31.06
C ASP A 381 31.10 4.56 30.25
N PRO A 382 30.84 4.24 28.97
CA PRO A 382 31.75 3.45 28.15
C PRO A 382 32.99 4.23 27.68
N ILE A 383 33.13 5.52 28.00
CA ILE A 383 34.18 6.38 27.42
C ILE A 383 35.61 5.86 27.68
N ASP A 384 35.86 5.32 28.87
CA ASP A 384 37.18 4.78 29.23
C ASP A 384 37.51 3.50 28.46
N ASP A 385 36.51 2.66 28.22
CA ASP A 385 36.68 1.46 27.40
C ASP A 385 36.87 1.82 25.93
N ILE A 386 36.14 2.83 25.42
CA ILE A 386 36.34 3.38 24.06
C ILE A 386 37.76 3.95 23.92
N HIS A 387 38.25 4.70 24.90
CA HIS A 387 39.62 5.21 24.90
C HIS A 387 40.64 4.08 24.89
N ARG A 388 40.45 3.02 25.69
CA ARG A 388 41.33 1.85 25.74
C ARG A 388 41.35 1.11 24.40
N LEU A 389 40.19 0.89 23.80
CA LEU A 389 40.05 0.26 22.48
C LEU A 389 40.72 1.11 21.39
N ASN A 390 40.51 2.42 21.39
CA ASN A 390 41.15 3.34 20.45
C ASN A 390 42.67 3.43 20.61
N GLN A 391 43.20 3.26 21.82
CA GLN A 391 44.66 3.19 22.05
C GLN A 391 45.26 1.91 21.47
N SER A 392 44.52 0.79 21.52
CA SER A 392 44.94 -0.49 20.93
C SER A 392 44.73 -0.57 19.41
N ASN A 393 43.93 0.33 18.84
CA ASN A 393 43.63 0.37 17.41
C ASN A 393 44.75 1.08 16.64
N SER A 394 45.36 0.38 15.67
CA SER A 394 46.42 0.90 14.81
C SER A 394 45.91 1.53 13.51
N LYS A 395 44.60 1.54 13.27
CA LYS A 395 44.01 2.04 12.02
C LYS A 395 44.05 3.57 11.95
N THR A 396 44.42 4.08 10.79
CA THR A 396 44.31 5.50 10.43
C THR A 396 42.90 5.83 9.96
N LEU A 397 42.28 6.88 10.51
CA LEU A 397 40.98 7.36 10.05
C LEU A 397 41.16 8.33 8.86
N VAL A 398 40.55 8.03 7.72
CA VAL A 398 40.56 8.88 6.53
C VAL A 398 39.15 9.43 6.32
N VAL A 399 38.94 10.71 6.65
CA VAL A 399 37.63 11.35 6.57
C VAL A 399 37.46 12.03 5.22
N LEU A 400 36.51 11.58 4.40
CA LEU A 400 36.14 12.27 3.16
C LEU A 400 35.01 13.23 3.50
N ASP A 401 35.29 14.53 3.49
CA ASP A 401 34.35 15.57 3.89
C ASP A 401 33.75 16.26 2.66
N ASP A 402 32.42 16.28 2.55
CA ASP A 402 31.70 16.91 1.44
C ASP A 402 31.51 18.43 1.62
N ASP A 403 31.76 18.96 2.82
CA ASP A 403 31.46 20.34 3.20
C ASP A 403 32.61 21.01 3.98
N PRO A 404 33.14 22.15 3.49
CA PRO A 404 34.22 22.87 4.15
C PRO A 404 33.89 23.44 5.54
N THR A 405 32.62 23.53 5.94
CA THR A 405 32.27 23.94 7.32
C THR A 405 32.54 22.84 8.34
N GLY A 406 32.63 21.59 7.89
CA GLY A 406 32.74 20.45 8.77
C GLY A 406 34.01 20.43 9.61
N THR A 407 35.12 20.93 9.06
CA THR A 407 36.43 20.94 9.73
C THR A 407 36.53 21.96 10.85
N GLN A 408 35.53 22.83 11.03
CA GLN A 408 35.50 23.88 12.06
C GLN A 408 35.36 23.34 13.49
N THR A 409 34.89 22.10 13.66
CA THR A 409 34.63 21.48 14.96
C THR A 409 35.72 20.48 15.39
N VAL A 410 36.82 20.38 14.64
CA VAL A 410 37.94 19.48 14.94
C VAL A 410 39.23 20.28 15.12
N HIS A 411 40.08 19.84 16.05
CA HIS A 411 41.37 20.47 16.37
C HIS A 411 42.51 19.47 16.15
N ASP A 412 43.68 19.97 15.78
CA ASP A 412 44.90 19.17 15.59
C ASP A 412 44.78 18.03 14.56
N ILE A 413 43.97 18.23 13.51
CA ILE A 413 43.82 17.29 12.40
C ILE A 413 44.21 17.97 11.08
N GLU A 414 45.07 17.30 10.30
CA GLU A 414 45.45 17.79 8.97
C GLU A 414 44.30 17.58 7.96
N VAL A 415 44.11 18.59 7.11
CA VAL A 415 43.11 18.59 6.03
C VAL A 415 43.82 18.66 4.69
N LEU A 416 43.68 17.62 3.89
CA LEU A 416 44.18 17.56 2.52
C LEU A 416 43.14 18.15 1.56
N THR A 417 43.60 18.97 0.64
CA THR A 417 42.79 19.51 -0.48
C THR A 417 43.09 18.83 -1.81
N GLU A 418 43.98 17.82 -1.79
CA GLU A 418 44.39 17.01 -2.92
C GLU A 418 44.54 15.54 -2.50
N TRP A 419 44.47 14.61 -3.45
CA TRP A 419 44.45 13.16 -3.21
C TRP A 419 45.27 12.40 -4.25
N SER A 420 46.40 12.96 -4.68
CA SER A 420 47.40 12.24 -5.46
C SER A 420 47.97 11.09 -4.63
N VAL A 421 48.45 10.03 -5.30
CA VAL A 421 49.06 8.88 -4.62
C VAL A 421 50.27 9.32 -3.80
N GLU A 422 51.08 10.24 -4.31
CA GLU A 422 52.26 10.77 -3.65
C GLU A 422 51.93 11.48 -2.33
N SER A 423 50.95 12.38 -2.35
CA SER A 423 50.54 13.14 -1.16
C SER A 423 49.90 12.22 -0.11
N LEU A 424 49.13 11.23 -0.53
CA LEU A 424 48.57 10.21 0.35
C LEU A 424 49.65 9.30 0.97
N VAL A 425 50.68 8.90 0.20
CA VAL A 425 51.81 8.13 0.72
C VAL A 425 52.59 8.93 1.74
N GLU A 426 52.89 10.20 1.48
CA GLU A 426 53.57 11.07 2.44
C GLU A 426 52.77 11.17 3.74
N LYS A 427 51.45 11.35 3.61
CA LYS A 427 50.56 11.46 4.76
C LYS A 427 50.49 10.17 5.57
N LEU A 428 50.33 9.02 4.92
CA LEU A 428 50.24 7.72 5.59
C LEU A 428 51.57 7.33 6.26
N ARG A 429 52.73 7.71 5.69
CA ARG A 429 54.05 7.48 6.32
C ARG A 429 54.20 8.17 7.68
N LYS A 430 53.52 9.31 7.89
CA LYS A 430 53.50 10.01 9.18
C LYS A 430 52.66 9.29 10.25
N LYS A 431 51.97 8.19 9.89
CA LYS A 431 51.08 7.39 10.75
C LYS A 431 50.10 8.26 11.56
N PRO A 432 49.34 9.17 10.91
CA PRO A 432 48.38 9.99 11.61
C PRO A 432 47.27 9.11 12.19
N LYS A 433 46.71 9.50 13.34
CA LYS A 433 45.49 8.86 13.84
C LYS A 433 44.29 9.17 12.94
N CYS A 434 44.23 10.38 12.42
CA CYS A 434 43.14 10.87 11.57
C CYS A 434 43.65 11.94 10.60
N PHE A 435 43.06 12.02 9.40
CA PHE A 435 43.15 13.19 8.53
C PHE A 435 41.93 13.31 7.64
N PHE A 436 41.68 14.53 7.17
CA PHE A 436 40.55 14.85 6.31
C PHE A 436 41.02 14.99 4.87
N ILE A 437 40.14 14.64 3.92
CA ILE A 437 40.24 14.97 2.51
C ILE A 437 39.00 15.78 2.19
N LEU A 438 39.20 17.06 1.86
CA LEU A 438 38.12 17.96 1.52
C LEU A 438 37.69 17.72 0.06
N THR A 439 36.52 17.12 -0.13
CA THR A 439 36.05 16.68 -1.46
C THR A 439 35.18 17.73 -2.16
N ASN A 440 34.47 18.56 -1.40
CA ASN A 440 33.44 19.47 -1.90
C ASN A 440 32.40 18.79 -2.82
N SER A 441 32.14 17.50 -2.58
CA SER A 441 31.29 16.66 -3.43
C SER A 441 29.81 17.09 -3.42
N ARG A 442 29.38 17.86 -2.42
CA ARG A 442 28.01 18.42 -2.33
C ARG A 442 27.65 19.34 -3.50
N SER A 443 28.64 19.95 -4.14
CA SER A 443 28.44 20.82 -5.31
C SER A 443 28.28 20.06 -6.64
N LEU A 444 28.40 18.74 -6.64
CA LEU A 444 28.43 17.89 -7.82
C LEU A 444 27.12 17.10 -7.99
N SER A 445 26.86 16.60 -9.21
CA SER A 445 25.79 15.63 -9.44
C SER A 445 26.15 14.28 -8.80
N SER A 446 25.14 13.43 -8.52
CA SER A 446 25.35 12.11 -7.92
C SER A 446 26.34 11.24 -8.71
N GLU A 447 26.31 11.29 -10.05
CA GLU A 447 27.27 10.56 -10.89
C GLU A 447 28.69 11.09 -10.73
N LYS A 448 28.87 12.41 -10.71
CA LYS A 448 30.17 13.06 -10.58
C LYS A 448 30.76 12.88 -9.18
N ALA A 449 29.94 13.01 -8.15
CA ALA A 449 30.34 12.79 -6.77
C ALA A 449 30.75 11.32 -6.55
N SER A 450 29.98 10.36 -7.11
CA SER A 450 30.34 8.94 -7.06
C SER A 450 31.67 8.66 -7.77
N ALA A 451 31.92 9.27 -8.94
CA ALA A 451 33.19 9.12 -9.65
C ALA A 451 34.37 9.70 -8.86
N LEU A 452 34.20 10.87 -8.23
CA LEU A 452 35.22 11.50 -7.39
C LEU A 452 35.59 10.64 -6.18
N ILE A 453 34.60 10.13 -5.45
CA ILE A 453 34.84 9.25 -4.30
C ILE A 453 35.55 7.97 -4.74
N LYS A 454 35.22 7.43 -5.92
CA LYS A 454 35.90 6.27 -6.47
C LYS A 454 37.37 6.52 -6.78
N ASP A 455 37.68 7.68 -7.35
CA ASP A 455 39.05 8.12 -7.62
C ASP A 455 39.87 8.26 -6.32
N ILE A 456 39.33 8.96 -5.32
CA ILE A 456 39.97 9.15 -4.00
C ILE A 456 40.25 7.80 -3.33
N CYS A 457 39.25 6.92 -3.25
CA CYS A 457 39.41 5.60 -2.65
C CYS A 457 40.39 4.71 -3.44
N GLY A 458 40.41 4.82 -4.77
CA GLY A 458 41.39 4.15 -5.63
C GLY A 458 42.83 4.57 -5.31
N ASN A 459 43.08 5.88 -5.28
CA ASN A 459 44.40 6.44 -4.96
C ASN A 459 44.82 6.10 -3.52
N LEU A 460 43.88 6.13 -2.57
CA LEU A 460 44.12 5.74 -1.19
C LEU A 460 44.52 4.27 -1.06
N SER A 461 43.86 3.37 -1.80
CA SER A 461 44.21 1.95 -1.84
C SER A 461 45.60 1.71 -2.40
N VAL A 462 45.98 2.42 -3.46
CA VAL A 462 47.33 2.36 -4.04
C VAL A 462 48.39 2.91 -3.07
N ALA A 463 48.10 4.05 -2.44
CA ALA A 463 48.99 4.68 -1.46
C ALA A 463 49.21 3.78 -0.24
N ALA A 464 48.14 3.19 0.30
CA ALA A 464 48.22 2.30 1.45
C ALA A 464 49.07 1.04 1.16
N LYS A 465 48.94 0.44 -0.03
CA LYS A 465 49.79 -0.70 -0.45
C LYS A 465 51.27 -0.34 -0.57
N SER A 466 51.59 0.94 -0.72
CA SER A 466 52.96 1.45 -0.87
C SER A 466 53.61 1.85 0.47
N VAL A 467 52.90 1.69 1.58
CA VAL A 467 53.37 2.00 2.93
C VAL A 467 53.29 0.73 3.79
N GLU A 468 54.42 0.29 4.36
CA GLU A 468 54.43 -0.90 5.21
C GLU A 468 53.68 -0.67 6.53
N ASN A 469 52.94 -1.70 6.96
CA ASN A 469 52.23 -1.75 8.24
C ASN A 469 51.23 -0.60 8.44
N ILE A 470 50.48 -0.26 7.38
CA ILE A 470 49.36 0.68 7.46
C ILE A 470 48.03 -0.06 7.32
N ASP A 471 47.09 0.28 8.18
CA ASP A 471 45.69 -0.11 8.08
C ASP A 471 44.85 1.16 8.25
N TYR A 472 43.71 1.24 7.58
CA TYR A 472 42.91 2.46 7.55
C TYR A 472 41.41 2.19 7.53
N THR A 473 40.63 3.22 7.86
CA THR A 473 39.18 3.20 7.77
C THR A 473 38.71 4.49 7.13
N VAL A 474 37.85 4.35 6.12
CA VAL A 474 37.26 5.50 5.44
C VAL A 474 36.00 5.93 6.19
N VAL A 475 35.94 7.20 6.57
CA VAL A 475 34.73 7.83 7.11
C VAL A 475 34.20 8.77 6.04
N LEU A 476 33.03 8.43 5.50
CA LEU A 476 32.30 9.37 4.64
C LEU A 476 31.53 10.34 5.53
N ARG A 477 31.95 11.59 5.50
CA ARG A 477 31.19 12.70 6.08
C ARG A 477 30.53 13.47 4.94
N GLY A 478 29.33 13.04 4.58
CA GLY A 478 28.58 13.62 3.49
C GLY A 478 27.36 12.80 3.11
N ASP A 479 26.83 13.06 1.93
CA ASP A 479 25.60 12.43 1.44
C ASP A 479 25.63 10.88 1.44
N SER A 480 24.57 10.31 2.03
CA SER A 480 24.28 8.87 2.06
C SER A 480 24.17 8.19 0.70
N THR A 481 23.90 8.93 -0.40
CA THR A 481 23.85 8.34 -1.75
C THR A 481 25.22 7.87 -2.25
N LEU A 482 26.30 8.38 -1.67
CA LEU A 482 27.69 8.02 -2.04
C LEU A 482 28.19 6.73 -1.37
N ARG A 483 27.38 6.13 -0.50
CA ARG A 483 27.71 4.87 0.20
C ARG A 483 27.93 3.72 -0.78
N ASP A 484 27.06 3.59 -1.79
CA ASP A 484 27.17 2.55 -2.82
C ASP A 484 28.49 2.69 -3.63
N ALA A 485 29.00 3.92 -3.80
CA ALA A 485 30.27 4.17 -4.49
C ALA A 485 31.48 3.64 -3.72
N VAL A 486 31.49 3.80 -2.39
CA VAL A 486 32.58 3.30 -1.52
C VAL A 486 32.57 1.78 -1.39
N VAL A 487 31.38 1.18 -1.26
CA VAL A 487 31.23 -0.29 -1.13
C VAL A 487 31.76 -1.00 -2.35
N SER A 488 31.49 -0.46 -3.55
CA SER A 488 31.97 -1.05 -4.81
C SER A 488 33.50 -1.15 -4.90
N LEU A 489 34.25 -0.45 -4.04
CA LEU A 489 35.71 -0.43 -4.01
C LEU A 489 36.31 -1.10 -2.77
N LEU A 490 35.69 -0.94 -1.60
CA LEU A 490 36.19 -1.49 -0.34
C LEU A 490 35.73 -2.94 -0.09
N GLY A 491 34.79 -3.46 -0.88
CA GLY A 491 34.27 -4.82 -0.78
C GLY A 491 32.94 -4.91 -0.03
N GLU A 492 32.40 -6.13 0.07
CA GLU A 492 31.18 -6.39 0.84
C GLU A 492 31.44 -6.18 2.33
N MET A 493 30.51 -5.48 3.00
CA MET A 493 30.54 -5.26 4.45
C MET A 493 29.72 -6.35 5.15
N ASP A 494 30.18 -6.83 6.30
CA ASP A 494 29.46 -7.85 7.09
C ASP A 494 28.10 -7.32 7.62
N ALA A 495 28.01 -6.02 7.92
CA ALA A 495 26.79 -5.36 8.38
C ALA A 495 26.80 -3.85 8.06
N TRP A 496 25.61 -3.27 7.98
CA TRP A 496 25.42 -1.82 7.94
C TRP A 496 24.74 -1.38 9.22
N ILE A 497 25.23 -0.35 9.89
CA ILE A 497 24.60 0.17 11.10
C ILE A 497 24.10 1.59 10.83
N ILE A 498 22.83 1.82 11.11
CA ILE A 498 22.19 3.13 11.05
C ILE A 498 21.93 3.59 12.49
N CYS A 499 22.65 4.62 12.90
CA CYS A 499 22.52 5.26 14.21
C CYS A 499 22.18 6.74 14.01
N PRO A 500 20.90 7.10 13.78
CA PRO A 500 20.52 8.49 13.61
C PRO A 500 20.45 9.14 15.00
N PHE A 501 21.53 9.80 15.39
CA PHE A 501 21.64 10.52 16.66
C PHE A 501 22.15 11.94 16.42
N PHE A 502 21.37 12.93 16.87
CA PHE A 502 21.81 14.32 16.95
C PHE A 502 21.01 15.06 18.02
N LEU A 503 21.46 14.93 19.27
CA LEU A 503 20.76 15.50 20.43
C LEU A 503 20.59 17.02 20.33
N GLN A 504 21.64 17.73 19.91
CA GLN A 504 21.62 19.19 19.78
C GLN A 504 20.60 19.66 18.73
N GLY A 505 20.35 18.83 17.72
CA GLY A 505 19.28 19.04 16.74
C GLY A 505 17.92 18.49 17.18
N GLY A 506 17.75 18.11 18.44
CA GLY A 506 16.51 17.60 18.99
C GLY A 506 16.04 16.30 18.33
N ARG A 507 16.96 15.45 17.86
CA ARG A 507 16.60 14.23 17.13
C ARG A 507 16.56 13.02 18.05
N TYR A 508 15.47 12.28 17.99
CA TYR A 508 15.16 11.20 18.92
C TYR A 508 14.63 9.99 18.15
N THR A 509 15.16 8.80 18.40
CA THR A 509 14.63 7.57 17.81
C THR A 509 13.93 6.77 18.89
N ILE A 510 12.65 6.45 18.70
CA ILE A 510 11.81 5.74 19.67
C ILE A 510 11.04 4.66 18.91
N LYS A 511 11.23 3.39 19.29
CA LYS A 511 10.56 2.23 18.66
C LYS A 511 10.66 2.28 17.12
N ASP A 512 11.89 2.41 16.62
CA ASP A 512 12.22 2.58 15.20
C ASP A 512 11.73 3.87 14.53
N ILE A 513 10.91 4.71 15.18
CA ILE A 513 10.46 5.98 14.61
C ILE A 513 11.44 7.08 14.98
N HIS A 514 11.94 7.78 13.95
CA HIS A 514 12.75 8.97 14.12
C HIS A 514 11.86 10.21 14.27
N TYR A 515 12.12 10.99 15.31
CA TYR A 515 11.41 12.20 15.66
C TYR A 515 12.37 13.39 15.69
N VAL A 516 11.83 14.56 15.35
CA VAL A 516 12.48 15.86 15.54
C VAL A 516 11.68 16.62 16.59
N ALA A 517 12.37 17.15 17.61
CA ALA A 517 11.73 17.95 18.62
C ALA A 517 11.39 19.35 18.08
N ASP A 518 10.12 19.69 18.19
CA ASP A 518 9.62 21.05 18.07
C ASP A 518 9.08 21.48 19.44
N SER A 519 9.86 22.30 20.14
CA SER A 519 9.55 22.77 21.49
C SER A 519 9.34 21.59 22.48
N ASP A 520 8.10 21.37 22.93
CA ASP A 520 7.71 20.29 23.86
C ASP A 520 7.20 19.03 23.16
N TRP A 521 7.19 19.03 21.82
CA TRP A 521 6.62 17.97 21.00
C TRP A 521 7.70 17.25 20.19
N LEU A 522 7.47 15.96 19.97
CA LEU A 522 8.25 15.11 19.08
C LEU A 522 7.42 14.88 17.83
N VAL A 523 7.84 15.51 16.74
CA VAL A 523 7.20 15.40 15.42
C VAL A 523 7.90 14.29 14.63
N PRO A 524 7.18 13.31 14.05
CA PRO A 524 7.78 12.30 13.20
C PRO A 524 8.61 12.95 12.08
N ALA A 525 9.82 12.47 11.84
CA ALA A 525 10.77 13.14 10.95
C ALA A 525 10.23 13.32 9.51
N GLY A 526 9.46 12.34 9.02
CA GLY A 526 8.77 12.38 7.72
C GLY A 526 7.71 13.47 7.58
N ASP A 527 7.21 14.01 8.71
CA ASP A 527 6.21 15.09 8.73
C ASP A 527 6.86 16.49 8.79
N THR A 528 8.17 16.58 8.99
CA THR A 528 8.92 17.85 9.08
C THR A 528 9.23 18.46 7.71
N GLU A 529 9.66 19.72 7.66
CA GLU A 529 10.15 20.33 6.42
C GLU A 529 11.38 19.62 5.85
N PHE A 530 12.20 18.97 6.69
CA PHE A 530 13.40 18.25 6.26
C PHE A 530 13.09 17.06 5.34
N ALA A 531 11.91 16.44 5.53
CA ALA A 531 11.43 15.35 4.70
C ALA A 531 11.07 15.81 3.27
N ARG A 532 10.84 17.11 3.06
CA ARG A 532 10.43 17.71 1.78
C ARG A 532 11.59 18.27 0.96
N ASP A 533 12.82 17.94 1.32
CA ASP A 533 14.01 18.34 0.57
C ASP A 533 13.94 17.84 -0.89
N ALA A 534 14.27 18.69 -1.85
CA ALA A 534 14.14 18.38 -3.27
C ALA A 534 15.12 17.30 -3.76
N SER A 535 16.28 17.19 -3.12
CA SER A 535 17.35 16.27 -3.48
C SER A 535 17.34 15.01 -2.60
N PHE A 536 17.00 15.16 -1.32
CA PHE A 536 17.14 14.12 -0.30
C PHE A 536 15.84 13.77 0.43
N GLY A 537 14.70 14.24 -0.08
CA GLY A 537 13.38 14.03 0.52
C GLY A 537 13.06 12.57 0.82
N TYR A 538 12.26 12.36 1.85
CA TYR A 538 11.83 11.05 2.33
C TYR A 538 10.41 11.14 2.90
N LYS A 539 9.71 10.02 3.02
CA LYS A 539 8.35 9.97 3.57
C LYS A 539 8.29 9.24 4.90
N SER A 540 8.99 8.12 5.03
CA SER A 540 8.87 7.33 6.26
C SER A 540 9.66 7.93 7.41
N SER A 541 9.02 7.97 8.58
CA SER A 541 9.69 8.25 9.85
C SER A 541 10.15 6.97 10.54
N ASN A 542 9.62 5.80 10.17
CA ASN A 542 10.12 4.53 10.66
C ASN A 542 11.42 4.20 9.91
N LEU A 543 12.52 4.01 10.63
CA LEU A 543 13.84 3.86 10.03
C LEU A 543 13.98 2.59 9.19
N ARG A 544 13.23 1.52 9.50
CA ARG A 544 13.23 0.27 8.72
C ARG A 544 12.55 0.48 7.37
N GLU A 545 11.39 1.14 7.39
CA GLU A 545 10.67 1.53 6.17
C GLU A 545 11.43 2.60 5.38
N TRP A 546 12.12 3.52 6.06
CA TRP A 546 12.98 4.51 5.43
C TRP A 546 14.14 3.86 4.68
N VAL A 547 14.72 2.78 5.23
CA VAL A 547 15.72 1.97 4.51
C VAL A 547 15.12 1.37 3.23
N GLU A 548 13.93 0.77 3.33
CA GLU A 548 13.25 0.21 2.16
C GLU A 548 12.94 1.29 1.11
N GLU A 549 12.47 2.46 1.55
CA GLU A 549 12.20 3.62 0.70
C GLU A 549 13.47 4.07 -0.03
N LYS A 550 14.56 4.33 0.72
CA LYS A 550 15.82 4.84 0.15
C LYS A 550 16.53 3.82 -0.74
N THR A 551 16.34 2.54 -0.47
CA THR A 551 16.89 1.47 -1.30
C THR A 551 15.96 1.05 -2.45
N ARG A 552 14.79 1.69 -2.58
CA ARG A 552 13.75 1.38 -3.57
C ARG A 552 13.34 -0.10 -3.53
N GLY A 553 13.17 -0.65 -2.34
CA GLY A 553 12.76 -2.04 -2.11
C GLY A 553 13.88 -3.07 -2.18
N ARG A 554 15.14 -2.67 -2.44
CA ARG A 554 16.28 -3.61 -2.47
C ARG A 554 16.53 -4.25 -1.10
N ILE A 555 16.31 -3.50 -0.02
CA ILE A 555 16.37 -3.99 1.36
C ILE A 555 14.97 -3.84 1.97
N PRO A 556 14.19 -4.92 2.09
CA PRO A 556 12.87 -4.87 2.71
C PRO A 556 12.92 -4.42 4.18
N ALA A 557 11.95 -3.65 4.66
CA ALA A 557 11.91 -3.23 6.06
C ALA A 557 11.91 -4.41 7.04
N SER A 558 11.33 -5.54 6.62
CA SER A 558 11.30 -6.80 7.39
C SER A 558 12.67 -7.42 7.61
N SER A 559 13.65 -7.18 6.73
CA SER A 559 15.03 -7.67 6.89
C SER A 559 15.94 -6.71 7.66
N VAL A 560 15.46 -5.53 8.04
CA VAL A 560 16.21 -4.58 8.87
C VAL A 560 16.04 -4.98 10.33
N SER A 561 17.14 -5.31 11.01
CA SER A 561 17.11 -5.64 12.44
C SER A 561 17.12 -4.38 13.29
N SER A 562 16.46 -4.39 14.45
CA SER A 562 16.38 -3.23 15.36
C SER A 562 17.03 -3.52 16.70
N ILE A 563 17.88 -2.59 17.15
CA ILE A 563 18.38 -2.49 18.52
C ILE A 563 17.47 -1.48 19.22
N SER A 564 16.65 -1.97 20.15
CA SER A 564 15.70 -1.15 20.89
C SER A 564 16.38 -0.40 22.05
N ILE A 565 15.74 0.66 22.54
CA ILE A 565 16.23 1.36 23.73
C ILE A 565 16.25 0.48 24.99
N ASN A 566 15.30 -0.46 25.10
CA ASN A 566 15.30 -1.44 26.19
C ASN A 566 16.53 -2.35 26.10
N LEU A 567 16.90 -2.81 24.90
CA LEU A 567 18.10 -3.62 24.73
C LEU A 567 19.36 -2.84 25.13
N LEU A 568 19.46 -1.56 24.75
CA LEU A 568 20.58 -0.70 25.13
C LEU A 568 20.67 -0.48 26.64
N ARG A 569 19.55 -0.12 27.28
CA ARG A 569 19.52 0.36 28.67
C ARG A 569 19.38 -0.74 29.72
N GLU A 570 18.73 -1.85 29.39
CA GLU A 570 18.54 -2.98 30.31
C GLU A 570 19.54 -4.11 30.03
N GLY A 571 19.85 -4.37 28.75
CA GLY A 571 20.78 -5.42 28.33
C GLY A 571 22.24 -4.99 28.26
N GLY A 572 22.50 -3.70 28.02
CA GLY A 572 23.85 -3.14 27.99
C GLY A 572 24.71 -3.60 26.81
N PRO A 573 26.02 -3.27 26.81
CA PRO A 573 26.94 -3.55 25.72
C PRO A 573 27.03 -5.03 25.32
N ASP A 574 26.99 -5.95 26.28
CA ASP A 574 27.11 -7.40 26.02
C ASP A 574 25.90 -7.92 25.24
N ALA A 575 24.68 -7.54 25.63
CA ALA A 575 23.47 -7.96 24.92
C ALA A 575 23.40 -7.38 23.50
N VAL A 576 23.90 -6.16 23.31
CA VAL A 576 24.04 -5.54 21.99
C VAL A 576 25.08 -6.30 21.15
N CYS A 577 26.22 -6.66 21.74
CA CYS A 577 27.27 -7.44 21.09
C CYS A 577 26.73 -8.80 20.63
N ASP A 578 26.04 -9.53 21.51
CA ASP A 578 25.41 -10.80 21.20
C ASP A 578 24.39 -10.67 20.07
N THR A 579 23.57 -9.62 20.12
CA THR A 579 22.58 -9.35 19.06
C THR A 579 23.27 -9.13 17.72
N LEU A 580 24.33 -8.33 17.67
CA LEU A 580 25.09 -8.05 16.45
C LEU A 580 25.81 -9.30 15.93
N CYS A 581 26.38 -10.13 16.80
CA CYS A 581 27.10 -11.35 16.43
C CYS A 581 26.18 -12.44 15.87
N ASN A 582 24.90 -12.44 16.26
CA ASN A 582 23.91 -13.42 15.83
C ASN A 582 23.17 -13.04 14.53
N LEU A 583 23.47 -11.89 13.93
CA LEU A 583 22.88 -11.50 12.65
C LEU A 583 23.40 -12.40 11.52
N GLN A 584 22.48 -12.94 10.69
CA GLN A 584 22.86 -13.69 9.50
C GLN A 584 23.50 -12.77 8.45
N LYS A 585 24.62 -13.20 7.85
CA LYS A 585 25.44 -12.45 6.87
C LYS A 585 24.74 -11.97 5.59
N LEU A 586 23.45 -12.25 5.41
CA LEU A 586 22.71 -11.84 4.20
C LEU A 586 22.23 -10.39 4.33
N MET A 587 23.05 -9.43 3.89
CA MET A 587 22.67 -8.03 3.58
C MET A 587 21.61 -7.41 4.52
N GLN A 588 21.92 -7.28 5.81
CA GLN A 588 21.00 -6.59 6.74
C GLN A 588 21.61 -5.30 7.26
N GLN A 589 20.81 -4.24 7.20
CA GLN A 589 21.07 -3.01 7.93
C GLN A 589 20.49 -3.16 9.34
N VAL A 590 21.25 -2.75 10.33
CA VAL A 590 20.89 -2.72 11.75
C VAL A 590 20.50 -1.30 12.07
N ASN A 591 19.27 -1.08 12.48
CA ASN A 591 18.82 0.18 13.04
C ASN A 591 19.10 0.19 14.54
N ALA A 592 19.81 1.19 15.05
CA ALA A 592 19.98 1.38 16.49
C ALA A 592 19.19 2.57 17.00
N THR A 593 18.26 2.30 17.91
CA THR A 593 17.41 3.28 18.59
C THR A 593 18.20 3.94 19.73
N TRP A 594 18.82 5.10 19.50
CA TRP A 594 19.57 5.83 20.54
C TRP A 594 18.77 6.99 21.13
N LEU A 595 18.56 6.96 22.45
CA LEU A 595 18.31 8.13 23.30
C LEU A 595 19.34 8.06 24.43
N GLN A 596 20.07 9.16 24.59
CA GLN A 596 21.42 9.29 25.16
C GLN A 596 21.81 8.47 26.42
N ASN A 597 23.14 8.40 26.55
CA ASN A 597 24.07 7.79 27.52
C ASN A 597 24.16 6.27 27.48
#